data_AF-F8GG47-F1
#
_entry.id   AF-F8GG47-F1
#
_cell.length_a   1.000
_cell.length_b   1.000
_cell.length_c   1.000
_cell.angle_alpha   90.00
_cell.angle_beta   90.00
_cell.angle_gamma   90.00
#
_symmetry.space_group_name_H-M   'P 1'
#
loop_
_entity.id
_entity.type
_entity.pdbx_description
1 polymer ?
#
loop_
_entity_poly.entity_id
_entity_poly.type
_entity_poly.pdbx_seq_one_letter_code
_entity_poly.pdbx_strand_id
1 'polypeptide(L)'
;MSLSENANLSPDAIEKRKNEILWDALERALDDVLQDREHKANAILVFKHVQAAFTKRMGRIDPWSTEHKTLEGYVNALDVMILTMEDSDDHSAVNIVISNTGAQP
;
A
#
# COMPACT_ATOMS: atom_id res chain seq x y z
N MET A 1 2.39 -4.54 -29.60
CA MET A 1 3.53 -5.42 -30.00
C MET A 1 2.98 -6.70 -30.55
N SER A 2 3.48 -7.13 -31.70
CA SER A 2 2.99 -8.28 -32.46
C SER A 2 3.44 -9.60 -31.82
N LEU A 3 2.58 -10.62 -31.83
CA LEU A 3 2.90 -11.99 -31.41
C LEU A 3 4.09 -12.63 -32.16
N SER A 4 4.59 -11.97 -33.22
CA SER A 4 5.71 -12.41 -34.05
C SER A 4 7.09 -12.28 -33.41
N GLU A 5 7.27 -11.55 -32.30
CA GLU A 5 8.59 -11.40 -31.65
C GLU A 5 8.94 -12.57 -30.70
N ASN A 6 7.99 -13.46 -30.39
CA ASN A 6 8.19 -14.58 -29.47
C ASN A 6 8.70 -15.88 -30.12
N ALA A 7 8.93 -15.90 -31.44
CA ALA A 7 9.13 -17.14 -32.20
C ALA A 7 10.46 -17.88 -31.92
N ASN A 8 11.38 -17.31 -31.13
CA ASN A 8 12.71 -17.89 -30.87
C ASN A 8 13.09 -17.97 -29.37
N LEU A 9 12.14 -17.78 -28.46
CA LEU A 9 12.41 -17.86 -27.01
C LEU A 9 12.16 -19.29 -26.49
N SER A 10 13.03 -19.76 -25.59
CA SER A 10 12.79 -21.02 -24.88
C SER A 10 11.51 -20.93 -24.04
N PRO A 11 10.83 -22.05 -23.75
CA PRO A 11 9.63 -22.06 -22.90
C PRO A 11 9.84 -21.34 -21.55
N ASP A 12 10.99 -21.57 -20.90
CA ASP A 12 11.36 -20.90 -19.65
C ASP A 12 11.52 -19.38 -19.81
N ALA A 13 12.05 -18.92 -20.96
CA ALA A 13 12.17 -17.50 -21.25
C ALA A 13 10.79 -16.86 -21.51
N ILE A 14 9.86 -17.59 -22.13
CA ILE A 14 8.48 -17.14 -22.32
C ILE A 14 7.75 -17.05 -20.97
N GLU A 15 7.90 -18.04 -20.11
CA GLU A 15 7.28 -18.06 -18.78
C GLU A 15 7.83 -16.97 -17.87
N LYS A 16 9.16 -16.81 -17.84
CA LYS A 16 9.81 -15.70 -17.16
C LYS A 16 9.27 -14.36 -17.67
N ARG A 17 9.15 -14.20 -18.98
CA ARG A 17 8.65 -12.96 -19.59
C ARG A 17 7.18 -12.68 -19.23
N LYS A 18 6.34 -13.70 -19.16
CA LYS A 18 4.95 -13.56 -18.68
C LYS A 18 4.90 -13.08 -17.24
N ASN A 19 5.76 -13.64 -16.38
CA ASN A 19 5.85 -13.20 -14.99
C ASN A 19 6.32 -11.76 -14.87
N GLU A 20 7.32 -11.33 -15.67
CA GLU A 20 7.76 -9.92 -15.72
C GLU A 20 6.62 -8.98 -16.09
N ILE A 21 5.83 -9.31 -17.12
CA ILE A 21 4.69 -8.49 -17.55
C ILE A 21 3.64 -8.36 -16.44
N LEU A 22 3.40 -9.43 -15.68
CA LEU A 22 2.47 -9.40 -14.55
C LEU A 22 2.97 -8.51 -13.42
N TRP A 23 4.28 -8.55 -13.14
CA TRP A 23 4.90 -7.66 -12.16
C TRP A 23 4.84 -6.19 -12.60
N ASP A 24 5.17 -5.89 -13.86
CA ASP A 24 5.08 -4.54 -14.41
C ASP A 24 3.64 -3.99 -14.31
N ALA A 25 2.64 -4.83 -14.58
CA ALA A 25 1.23 -4.44 -14.49
C ALA A 25 0.80 -4.19 -13.04
N LEU A 26 1.25 -5.03 -12.10
CA LEU A 26 0.99 -4.86 -10.67
C LEU A 26 1.64 -3.58 -10.14
N GLU A 27 2.88 -3.29 -10.52
CA GLU A 27 3.60 -2.08 -10.12
C GLU A 27 2.81 -0.82 -10.54
N ARG A 28 2.39 -0.74 -11.80
CA ARG A 28 1.57 0.40 -12.28
C ARG A 28 0.25 0.53 -11.53
N ALA A 29 -0.45 -0.59 -11.30
CA ALA A 29 -1.72 -0.56 -10.58
C ALA A 29 -1.54 -0.09 -9.13
N LEU A 30 -0.44 -0.47 -8.47
CA LEU A 30 -0.10 0.01 -7.14
C LEU A 30 0.22 1.51 -7.16
N ASP A 31 1.03 1.97 -8.12
CA ASP A 31 1.34 3.39 -8.29
C ASP A 31 0.08 4.23 -8.49
N ASP A 32 -0.84 3.79 -9.36
CA ASP A 32 -2.10 4.49 -9.61
C ASP A 32 -2.92 4.62 -8.32
N VAL A 33 -3.02 3.55 -7.52
CA VAL A 33 -3.78 3.55 -6.26
C VAL A 33 -3.10 4.40 -5.19
N LEU A 34 -1.77 4.37 -5.10
CA LEU A 34 -1.03 5.11 -4.08
C LEU A 34 -0.89 6.61 -4.40
N GLN A 35 -0.92 6.98 -5.68
CA GLN A 35 -0.89 8.38 -6.11
C GLN A 35 -2.28 9.04 -6.16
N ASP A 36 -3.35 8.24 -6.11
CA ASP A 36 -4.72 8.74 -6.04
C ASP A 36 -4.99 9.45 -4.70
N ARG A 37 -4.95 10.78 -4.76
CA ARG A 37 -5.19 11.65 -3.60
C ARG A 37 -6.66 11.78 -3.23
N GLU A 38 -7.58 11.41 -4.12
CA GLU A 38 -9.02 11.49 -3.90
C GLU A 38 -9.53 10.26 -3.14
N HIS A 39 -8.86 9.11 -3.29
CA HIS A 39 -9.27 7.83 -2.70
C HIS A 39 -8.23 7.26 -1.74
N LYS A 40 -7.84 8.06 -0.75
CA LYS A 40 -6.93 7.68 0.34
C LYS A 40 -7.26 6.33 1.01
N ALA A 41 -8.54 5.98 1.12
CA ALA A 41 -8.98 4.69 1.65
C ALA A 41 -8.43 3.48 0.85
N ASN A 42 -8.23 3.63 -0.45
CA ASN A 42 -7.66 2.58 -1.30
C ASN A 42 -6.17 2.37 -0.99
N ALA A 43 -5.41 3.45 -0.77
CA ALA A 43 -4.01 3.37 -0.36
C ALA A 43 -3.87 2.69 1.02
N ILE A 44 -4.73 3.03 1.98
CA ILE A 44 -4.79 2.35 3.29
C ILE A 44 -5.06 0.85 3.12
N LEU A 45 -6.01 0.48 2.24
CA LEU A 45 -6.33 -0.92 1.98
C LEU A 45 -5.15 -1.69 1.39
N VAL A 46 -4.41 -1.09 0.46
CA VAL A 46 -3.17 -1.67 -0.10
C VAL A 46 -2.14 -1.92 1.01
N PHE A 47 -1.89 -0.93 1.87
CA PHE A 47 -0.95 -1.08 2.98
C PHE A 47 -1.37 -2.18 3.95
N LYS A 48 -2.66 -2.30 4.28
CA LYS A 48 -3.19 -3.40 5.10
C LYS A 48 -2.96 -4.76 4.47
N HIS A 49 -3.13 -4.88 3.15
CA HIS A 49 -2.87 -6.14 2.44
C HIS A 49 -1.38 -6.52 2.45
N VAL A 50 -0.48 -5.55 2.23
CA VAL A 50 0.98 -5.78 2.31
C VAL A 50 1.39 -6.16 3.73
N GLN A 51 0.89 -5.45 4.74
CA GLN A 51 1.15 -5.75 6.16
C GLN A 51 0.71 -7.19 6.49
N ALA A 52 -0.49 -7.58 6.10
CA ALA A 52 -1.00 -8.94 6.31
C ALA A 52 -0.14 -10.01 5.60
N ALA A 53 0.39 -9.71 4.41
CA ALA A 53 1.27 -10.62 3.69
C ALA A 53 2.61 -10.82 4.42
N PHE A 54 3.22 -9.75 4.92
CA PHE A 54 4.44 -9.84 5.74
C PHE A 54 4.20 -10.59 7.05
N THR A 55 3.11 -10.31 7.76
CA THR A 55 2.73 -11.05 8.98
C THR A 55 2.57 -12.54 8.73
N LYS A 56 1.91 -12.94 7.63
CA LYS A 56 1.80 -14.36 7.23
C LYS A 56 3.16 -14.99 6.96
N ARG A 57 4.10 -14.25 6.35
CA ARG A 57 5.46 -14.74 6.08
C ARG A 57 6.27 -14.87 7.37
N MET A 58 6.18 -13.91 8.28
CA MET A 58 6.82 -13.96 9.60
C MET A 58 6.41 -15.20 10.38
N GLY A 59 5.13 -15.58 10.34
CA GLY A 59 4.63 -16.79 10.98
C GLY A 59 5.16 -18.11 10.41
N ARG A 60 5.94 -18.09 9.33
CA ARG A 60 6.51 -19.27 8.66
C ARG A 60 8.04 -19.37 8.79
N ILE A 61 8.69 -18.39 9.41
CA ILE A 61 10.15 -18.31 9.55
C ILE A 61 10.56 -18.20 11.01
N ASP A 62 11.83 -18.50 11.31
CA ASP A 62 12.37 -18.44 12.68
C ASP A 62 12.25 -17.02 13.26
N PRO A 63 11.59 -16.82 14.43
CA PRO A 63 11.46 -15.53 15.09
C PRO A 63 12.78 -14.81 15.37
N TRP A 64 13.88 -15.55 15.51
CA TRP A 64 15.18 -14.96 15.81
C TRP A 64 16.01 -14.63 14.56
N SER A 65 15.54 -15.03 13.38
CA SER A 65 16.22 -14.77 12.12
C SER A 65 16.27 -13.29 11.76
N THR A 66 17.31 -12.90 11.03
CA THR A 66 17.42 -11.55 10.48
C THR A 66 16.25 -11.22 9.55
N GLU A 67 15.75 -12.19 8.79
CA GLU A 67 14.59 -12.02 7.93
C GLU A 67 13.34 -11.67 8.74
N HIS A 68 13.08 -12.38 9.84
CA HIS A 68 11.94 -12.09 10.70
C HIS A 68 11.99 -10.68 11.27
N LYS A 69 13.12 -10.27 11.86
CA LYS A 69 13.30 -8.91 12.40
C LYS A 69 13.15 -7.83 11.33
N THR A 70 13.57 -8.12 10.11
CA THR A 70 13.41 -7.19 8.98
C THR A 70 11.94 -7.03 8.59
N LEU A 71 11.21 -8.14 8.46
CA LEU A 71 9.78 -8.11 8.18
C LEU A 71 8.98 -7.45 9.31
N GLU A 72 9.37 -7.67 10.57
CA GLU A 72 8.76 -7.01 11.73
C GLU A 72 8.93 -5.49 11.65
N GLY A 73 10.13 -5.02 11.29
CA GLY A 73 10.37 -3.60 11.01
C GLY A 73 9.45 -3.03 9.92
N TYR A 74 9.22 -3.77 8.84
CA TYR A 74 8.30 -3.33 7.78
C TYR A 74 6.83 -3.32 8.23
N VAL A 75 6.40 -4.33 8.99
CA VAL A 75 5.04 -4.38 9.54
C VAL A 75 4.79 -3.21 10.47
N ASN A 76 5.75 -2.88 11.34
CA ASN A 76 5.65 -1.74 12.26
C ASN A 76 5.60 -0.42 11.50
N ALA A 77 6.41 -0.25 10.45
CA ALA A 77 6.38 0.96 9.63
C ALA A 77 5.03 1.13 8.91
N LEU A 78 4.47 0.05 8.35
CA LEU A 78 3.15 0.07 7.73
C LEU A 78 2.04 0.41 8.74
N ASP A 79 2.15 -0.09 9.97
CA ASP A 79 1.18 0.19 11.04
C ASP A 79 1.11 1.70 11.34
N VAL A 80 2.27 2.33 11.51
CA VAL A 80 2.37 3.78 11.73
C VAL A 80 1.81 4.57 10.54
N MET A 81 2.10 4.15 9.31
CA MET A 81 1.58 4.81 8.10
C MET A 81 0.05 4.72 8.02
N ILE A 82 -0.51 3.53 8.26
CA ILE A 82 -1.96 3.29 8.27
C ILE A 82 -2.63 4.18 9.31
N LEU A 83 -2.15 4.17 10.56
CA LEU A 83 -2.71 4.99 11.64
C LEU A 83 -2.64 6.49 11.32
N THR A 84 -1.50 6.96 10.83
CA THR A 84 -1.33 8.38 10.45
C THR A 84 -2.31 8.78 9.35
N MET A 85 -2.54 7.90 8.38
CA MET A 85 -3.52 8.14 7.34
C MET A 85 -4.95 8.04 7.89
N GLU A 86 -5.28 7.13 8.79
CA GLU A 86 -6.65 7.09 9.36
C GLU A 86 -6.98 8.33 10.20
N ASP A 87 -6.03 8.85 10.98
CA ASP A 87 -6.23 10.01 11.86
C ASP A 87 -6.40 11.35 11.11
N SER A 88 -5.83 11.47 9.91
CA SER A 88 -5.84 12.75 9.19
C SER A 88 -7.21 13.16 8.63
N ASP A 89 -8.24 12.32 8.78
CA ASP A 89 -9.62 12.63 8.33
C ASP A 89 -10.44 13.37 9.41
N ASP A 90 -10.03 13.32 10.68
CA ASP A 90 -10.81 13.84 11.82
C ASP A 90 -10.62 15.35 12.09
N HIS A 91 -9.65 16.01 11.45
CA HIS A 91 -9.36 17.43 11.69
C HIS A 91 -10.18 18.43 10.86
N SER A 92 -11.08 17.95 9.99
CA SER A 92 -11.90 18.82 9.13
C SER A 92 -13.21 19.31 9.79
N ALA A 93 -13.55 18.83 10.99
CA ALA A 93 -14.85 19.09 11.64
C ALA A 93 -14.78 19.94 12.93
N VAL A 94 -13.76 20.79 13.12
CA VAL A 94 -13.82 21.81 14.19
C VAL A 94 -14.71 22.96 13.71
N ASN A 95 -16.02 22.78 13.85
CA ASN A 95 -16.99 23.87 13.79
C ASN A 95 -16.69 24.82 14.96
N ILE A 96 -15.99 25.92 14.68
CA ILE A 96 -15.86 27.03 15.61
C ILE A 96 -17.25 27.69 15.70
N VAL A 97 -18.05 27.26 16.69
CA VAL A 97 -19.23 27.99 17.12
C VAL A 97 -18.73 29.27 17.81
N ILE A 98 -18.58 30.35 17.02
CA ILE A 98 -18.42 31.69 17.58
C ILE A 98 -19.78 32.07 18.15
N SER A 99 -19.97 31.84 19.45
CA SER A 99 -21.09 32.41 20.21
C SER A 99 -20.92 33.93 20.24
N ASN A 100 -21.52 34.60 19.26
CA ASN A 100 -21.71 36.04 19.27
C ASN A 100 -22.85 36.37 20.25
N THR A 101 -22.58 36.32 21.56
CA THR A 101 -23.44 37.00 22.53
C THR A 101 -23.21 38.49 22.37
N GLY A 102 -23.95 39.05 21.40
CA GLY A 102 -24.05 40.47 21.14
C GLY A 102 -24.40 41.19 22.44
N ALA A 103 -23.46 42.05 22.86
CA ALA A 103 -23.79 43.20 23.66
C ALA A 103 -24.78 44.06 22.87
N GLN A 104 -25.92 44.40 23.47
CA GLN A 104 -26.80 45.48 23.05
C GLN A 104 -27.75 45.82 24.20
N PRO A 105 -28.20 47.08 24.30
CA PRO A 105 -27.44 48.32 24.49
C PRO A 105 -27.48 48.82 25.95
#